data_AF-A0A2E1RR20-F1
#
_entry.id   AF-A0A2E1RR20-F1
#
_cell.length_a   1.000
_cell.length_b   1.000
_cell.length_c   1.000
_cell.angle_alpha   90.00
_cell.angle_beta   90.00
_cell.angle_gamma   90.00
#
_symmetry.space_group_name_H-M   'P 1'
#
loop_
_entity.id
_entity.type
_entity.pdbx_description
1 polymer ?
#
loop_
_entity_poly.entity_id
_entity_poly.type
_entity_poly.pdbx_seq_one_letter_code
_entity_poly.pdbx_strand_id
1 'polypeptide(L)'
;MIADYFWKIIFLILLIIGLKFWLEWKDENNTYKNNITALTEILERPPSKNDRQSQRLVFQSIFHLSQIEKIKGKKFEIRSVINEIVEQISISPEETSLIADVLRENYNNAEEFGLFKNDESLEALEEGRATRIINGPWRGELLVVGHFISPDINDTVQFHFANRIILPKSVKAAMEFADITKDVRDRADRMRRAKILDVGSCDSIIRQYNTIRELSTRN
;
A
#
# COMPACT_ATOMS: atom_id res chain seq x y z
N MET A 1 -52.15 32.24 11.18
CA MET A 1 -51.78 30.99 11.89
C MET A 1 -51.22 29.92 10.96
N ILE A 2 -51.95 29.46 9.93
CA ILE A 2 -51.52 28.34 9.06
C ILE A 2 -50.15 28.56 8.39
N ALA A 3 -49.89 29.76 7.87
CA ALA A 3 -48.60 30.11 7.26
C ALA A 3 -47.40 30.04 8.23
N ASP A 4 -47.63 30.35 9.51
CA ASP A 4 -46.58 30.37 10.54
C ASP A 4 -46.19 28.94 10.98
N TYR A 5 -47.16 28.02 10.98
CA TYR A 5 -46.90 26.58 11.18
C TYR A 5 -46.20 25.95 9.96
N PHE A 6 -46.56 26.37 8.75
CA PHE A 6 -45.92 25.89 7.52
C PHE A 6 -44.42 26.21 7.48
N TRP A 7 -44.04 27.45 7.79
CA TRP A 7 -42.62 27.84 7.84
C TRP A 7 -41.85 27.15 8.96
N LYS A 8 -42.46 26.92 10.13
CA LYS A 8 -41.84 26.15 11.22
C LYS A 8 -41.56 24.70 10.83
N ILE A 9 -42.46 24.06 10.09
CA ILE A 9 -42.28 22.69 9.58
C ILE A 9 -41.13 22.64 8.57
N ILE A 10 -41.09 23.58 7.61
CA ILE A 10 -40.00 23.65 6.63
C ILE A 10 -38.65 23.88 7.33
N PHE A 11 -38.60 24.80 8.30
CA PHE A 11 -37.38 25.08 9.05
C PHE A 11 -36.89 23.85 9.83
N LEU A 12 -37.79 23.12 10.48
CA LEU A 12 -37.46 21.89 11.19
C LEU A 12 -36.89 20.82 10.23
N ILE A 13 -37.50 20.65 9.04
CA ILE A 13 -37.01 19.73 8.01
C ILE A 13 -35.60 20.12 7.55
N LEU A 14 -35.37 21.41 7.24
CA LEU A 14 -34.05 21.91 6.85
C LEU A 14 -33.01 21.73 7.96
N LEU A 15 -33.40 21.94 9.21
CA LEU A 15 -32.51 21.76 10.36
C LEU A 15 -32.13 20.28 10.55
N ILE A 16 -33.08 19.35 10.39
CA ILE A 16 -32.80 17.91 10.45
C ILE A 16 -31.88 17.49 9.30
N ILE A 17 -32.13 17.95 8.07
CA ILE A 17 -31.28 17.66 6.91
C ILE A 17 -29.87 18.24 7.12
N GLY A 18 -29.78 19.49 7.58
CA GLY A 18 -28.51 20.16 7.86
C GLY A 18 -27.71 19.45 8.96
N LEU A 19 -28.38 19.02 10.04
CA LEU A 19 -27.73 18.25 11.12
C LEU A 19 -27.23 16.90 10.61
N LYS A 20 -28.04 16.18 9.81
CA LYS A 20 -27.65 14.90 9.23
C LYS A 20 -26.42 15.04 8.34
N PHE A 21 -26.45 16.02 7.43
CA PHE A 21 -25.32 16.31 6.54
C PHE A 21 -24.05 16.71 7.32
N TRP A 22 -24.20 17.50 8.39
CA TRP A 22 -23.07 17.90 9.23
C TRP A 22 -22.46 16.71 9.99
N LEU A 23 -23.30 15.79 10.50
CA LEU A 23 -22.84 14.57 11.16
C LEU A 23 -22.10 13.65 10.18
N GLU A 24 -22.67 13.40 9.00
CA GLU A 24 -22.03 12.61 7.94
C GLU A 24 -20.67 13.19 7.55
N TRP A 25 -20.60 14.50 7.30
CA TRP A 25 -19.34 15.20 6.97
C TRP A 25 -18.30 15.11 8.10
N LYS A 26 -18.74 15.20 9.36
CA LYS A 26 -17.84 15.09 10.52
C LYS A 26 -17.28 13.67 10.63
N ASP A 27 -18.13 12.66 10.43
CA ASP A 27 -17.73 11.25 10.52
C ASP A 27 -16.78 10.86 9.38
N GLU A 28 -17.04 11.31 8.15
CA GLU A 28 -16.12 11.14 7.01
C GLU A 28 -14.76 11.77 7.28
N ASN A 29 -14.73 13.02 7.78
CA ASN A 29 -13.47 13.69 8.10
C ASN A 29 -12.69 12.99 9.22
N ASN A 30 -13.38 12.50 10.25
CA ASN A 30 -12.74 11.75 11.32
C ASN A 30 -12.16 10.43 10.79
N THR A 31 -12.92 9.73 9.96
CA THR A 31 -12.49 8.48 9.33
C THR A 31 -11.29 8.72 8.43
N TYR A 32 -11.31 9.78 7.63
CA TYR A 32 -10.19 10.19 6.79
C TYR A 32 -8.92 10.41 7.63
N LYS A 33 -9.01 11.25 8.66
CA LYS A 33 -7.87 11.56 9.54
C LYS A 33 -7.33 10.30 10.23
N ASN A 34 -8.20 9.44 10.74
CA ASN A 34 -7.79 8.20 11.40
C ASN A 34 -7.02 7.28 10.45
N ASN A 35 -7.45 7.17 9.19
CA ASN A 35 -6.76 6.36 8.18
C ASN A 35 -5.42 6.99 7.75
N ILE A 36 -5.35 8.32 7.62
CA ILE A 36 -4.08 9.02 7.39
C ILE A 36 -3.10 8.77 8.53
N THR A 37 -3.53 8.97 9.79
CA THR A 37 -2.70 8.70 10.97
C THR A 37 -2.23 7.25 11.02
N ALA A 38 -3.11 6.28 10.75
CA ALA A 38 -2.74 4.87 10.72
C ALA A 38 -1.70 4.57 9.63
N LEU A 39 -1.83 5.15 8.44
CA LEU A 39 -0.80 5.04 7.40
C LEU A 39 0.52 5.71 7.82
N THR A 40 0.46 6.88 8.45
CA THR A 40 1.65 7.54 9.01
C THR A 40 2.36 6.62 9.99
N GLU A 41 1.65 6.00 10.93
CA GLU A 41 2.23 5.07 11.90
C GLU A 41 2.82 3.80 11.25
N ILE A 42 2.17 3.27 10.20
CA ILE A 42 2.68 2.11 9.45
C ILE A 42 4.03 2.46 8.80
N LEU A 43 4.15 3.65 8.23
CA LEU A 43 5.33 4.08 7.48
C LEU A 43 6.46 4.63 8.39
N GLU A 44 6.11 5.22 9.53
CA GLU A 44 7.09 5.73 10.51
C GLU A 44 7.74 4.61 11.30
N ARG A 45 7.01 3.51 11.57
CA ARG A 45 7.56 2.39 12.33
C ARG A 45 8.71 1.77 11.53
N PRO A 46 9.95 1.79 12.07
CA PRO A 46 11.03 1.10 11.40
C PRO A 46 10.62 -0.36 11.28
N PRO A 47 10.97 -0.99 10.16
CA PRO A 47 10.54 -2.33 9.90
C PRO A 47 11.05 -3.23 11.04
N SER A 48 10.11 -3.74 11.85
CA SER A 48 10.45 -4.66 12.93
C SER A 48 11.18 -5.85 12.32
N LYS A 49 12.19 -6.41 13.01
CA LYS A 49 12.80 -7.70 12.63
C LYS A 49 11.81 -8.90 12.69
N ASN A 50 10.51 -8.61 12.76
CA ASN A 50 9.41 -9.56 12.77
C ASN A 50 8.68 -9.48 11.42
N ASP A 51 8.98 -10.45 10.56
CA ASP A 51 8.37 -10.56 9.23
C ASP A 51 6.84 -10.54 9.29
N ARG A 52 6.23 -11.27 10.23
CA ARG A 52 4.77 -11.33 10.39
C ARG A 52 4.16 -9.96 10.66
N GLN A 53 4.84 -9.11 11.43
CA GLN A 53 4.39 -7.75 11.69
C GLN A 53 4.52 -6.89 10.43
N SER A 54 5.63 -6.97 9.70
CA SER A 54 5.79 -6.27 8.41
C SER A 54 4.70 -6.68 7.41
N GLN A 55 4.39 -7.99 7.30
CA GLN A 55 3.32 -8.47 6.43
C GLN A 55 1.96 -7.89 6.82
N ARG A 56 1.65 -7.88 8.12
CA ARG A 56 0.42 -7.29 8.64
C ARG A 56 0.28 -5.83 8.25
N LEU A 57 1.34 -5.03 8.43
CA LEU A 57 1.36 -3.61 8.11
C LEU A 57 1.17 -3.34 6.61
N VAL A 58 1.70 -4.20 5.73
CA VAL A 58 1.48 -4.09 4.27
C VAL A 58 -0.01 -4.27 3.95
N PHE A 59 -0.67 -5.30 4.46
CA PHE A 59 -2.10 -5.50 4.23
C PHE A 59 -2.95 -4.37 4.82
N GLN A 60 -2.64 -3.91 6.03
CA GLN A 60 -3.34 -2.78 6.66
C GLN A 60 -3.16 -1.49 5.87
N SER A 61 -2.00 -1.25 5.27
CA SER A 61 -1.78 -0.06 4.44
C SER A 61 -2.73 -0.02 3.23
N ILE A 62 -2.99 -1.18 2.61
CA ILE A 62 -3.93 -1.31 1.49
C ILE A 62 -5.36 -1.04 1.98
N PHE A 63 -5.74 -1.58 3.13
CA PHE A 63 -7.05 -1.31 3.74
C PHE A 63 -7.25 0.20 3.97
N HIS A 64 -6.32 0.87 4.63
CA HIS A 64 -6.45 2.30 4.92
C HIS A 64 -6.51 3.15 3.65
N LEU A 65 -5.74 2.80 2.61
CA LEU A 65 -5.87 3.46 1.31
C LEU A 65 -7.26 3.28 0.70
N SER A 66 -7.87 2.10 0.80
CA SER A 66 -9.22 1.85 0.27
C SER A 66 -10.28 2.65 1.01
N GLN A 67 -10.13 2.85 2.32
CA GLN A 67 -11.04 3.70 3.11
C GLN A 67 -10.89 5.18 2.73
N ILE A 68 -9.66 5.62 2.47
CA ILE A 68 -9.39 6.96 1.96
C ILE A 68 -9.99 7.17 0.57
N GLU A 69 -9.88 6.18 -0.32
CA GLU A 69 -10.52 6.23 -1.65
C GLU A 69 -12.04 6.38 -1.52
N LYS A 70 -12.69 5.60 -0.65
CA LYS A 70 -14.15 5.70 -0.44
C LYS A 70 -14.61 7.12 -0.08
N ILE A 71 -13.78 7.86 0.67
CA ILE A 71 -14.06 9.24 1.10
C ILE A 71 -13.69 10.26 0.00
N LYS A 72 -12.49 10.17 -0.59
CA LYS A 72 -12.02 11.12 -1.61
C LYS A 72 -12.68 10.91 -2.98
N GLY A 73 -13.20 9.72 -3.25
CA GLY A 73 -13.81 9.32 -4.52
C GLY A 73 -12.91 9.67 -5.71
N LYS A 74 -13.44 10.44 -6.66
CA LYS A 74 -12.71 10.84 -7.89
C LYS A 74 -11.44 11.67 -7.66
N LYS A 75 -11.25 12.23 -6.47
CA LYS A 75 -10.04 13.00 -6.11
C LYS A 75 -8.96 12.13 -5.46
N PHE A 76 -9.18 10.83 -5.35
CA PHE A 76 -8.23 9.92 -4.75
C PHE A 76 -6.99 9.78 -5.64
N GLU A 77 -5.83 10.12 -5.08
CA GLU A 77 -4.53 9.85 -5.66
C GLU A 77 -3.57 9.46 -4.54
N ILE A 78 -2.91 8.32 -4.69
CA ILE A 78 -1.93 7.81 -3.70
C ILE A 78 -0.80 8.82 -3.47
N ARG A 79 -0.40 9.56 -4.51
CA ARG A 79 0.63 10.59 -4.38
C ARG A 79 0.17 11.76 -3.50
N SER A 80 -1.09 12.18 -3.60
CA SER A 80 -1.66 13.20 -2.70
C SER A 80 -1.67 12.69 -1.25
N VAL A 81 -2.10 11.45 -1.03
CA VAL A 81 -2.09 10.85 0.31
C VAL A 81 -0.68 10.79 0.90
N ILE A 82 0.31 10.39 0.10
CA ILE A 82 1.70 10.32 0.56
C ILE A 82 2.27 11.70 0.87
N ASN A 83 1.98 12.72 0.06
CA ASN A 83 2.42 14.07 0.36
C ASN A 83 1.89 14.55 1.73
N GLU A 84 0.63 14.26 2.05
CA GLU A 84 0.03 14.59 3.37
C GLU A 84 0.68 13.82 4.53
N ILE A 85 1.12 12.58 4.29
CA ILE A 85 1.82 11.77 5.29
C ILE A 85 3.25 12.28 5.49
N VAL A 86 3.96 12.63 4.42
CA VAL A 86 5.37 13.09 4.46
C VAL A 86 5.50 14.43 5.16
N GLU A 87 4.46 15.27 5.17
CA GLU A 87 4.40 16.46 6.02
C GLU A 87 4.50 16.13 7.52
N GLN A 88 4.20 14.90 7.92
CA GLN A 88 4.17 14.43 9.31
C GLN A 88 5.40 13.60 9.70
N ILE A 89 6.20 13.11 8.75
CA ILE A 89 7.33 12.20 9.01
C ILE A 89 8.62 12.65 8.33
N SER A 90 9.75 12.43 9.00
CA SER A 90 11.08 12.80 8.50
C SER A 90 11.67 11.71 7.59
N ILE A 91 11.15 11.60 6.37
CA ILE A 91 11.63 10.64 5.35
C ILE A 91 12.27 11.39 4.17
N SER A 92 13.31 10.81 3.56
CA SER A 92 13.96 11.41 2.38
C SER A 92 13.01 11.45 1.16
N PRO A 93 13.17 12.42 0.24
CA PRO A 93 12.37 12.44 -1.00
C PRO A 93 12.52 11.17 -1.84
N GLU A 94 13.71 10.58 -1.86
CA GLU A 94 14.01 9.34 -2.59
C GLU A 94 13.25 8.14 -2.00
N GLU A 95 13.26 8.01 -0.67
CA GLU A 95 12.52 6.97 0.03
C GLU A 95 11.01 7.16 -0.09
N THR A 96 10.54 8.41 0.03
CA THR A 96 9.13 8.77 -0.18
C THR A 96 8.64 8.31 -1.55
N SER A 97 9.43 8.54 -2.60
CA SER A 97 9.09 8.09 -3.95
C SER A 97 9.01 6.57 -4.05
N LEU A 98 9.88 5.82 -3.36
CA LEU A 98 9.84 4.37 -3.34
C LEU A 98 8.62 3.82 -2.59
N ILE A 99 8.31 4.40 -1.43
CA ILE A 99 7.13 4.03 -0.64
C ILE A 99 5.86 4.31 -1.45
N ALA A 100 5.76 5.46 -2.10
CA ALA A 100 4.61 5.82 -2.94
C ALA A 100 4.41 4.82 -4.09
N ASP A 101 5.50 4.36 -4.72
CA ASP A 101 5.43 3.39 -5.80
C ASP A 101 4.98 2.01 -5.29
N VAL A 102 5.50 1.57 -4.14
CA VAL A 102 5.08 0.31 -3.51
C VAL A 102 3.61 0.34 -3.09
N LEU A 103 3.17 1.43 -2.46
CA LEU A 103 1.77 1.58 -2.09
C LEU A 103 0.87 1.54 -3.32
N ARG A 104 1.26 2.22 -4.40
CA ARG A 104 0.53 2.20 -5.67
C ARG A 104 0.45 0.80 -6.26
N GLU A 105 1.57 0.11 -6.32
CA GLU A 105 1.64 -1.24 -6.87
C GLU A 105 0.80 -2.22 -6.05
N ASN A 106 0.92 -2.18 -4.71
CA ASN A 106 0.12 -3.00 -3.82
C ASN A 106 -1.37 -2.66 -3.88
N TYR A 107 -1.73 -1.39 -4.00
CA TYR A 107 -3.12 -0.96 -4.14
C TYR A 107 -3.74 -1.47 -5.43
N ASN A 108 -3.05 -1.26 -6.55
CA ASN A 108 -3.50 -1.70 -7.87
C ASN A 108 -3.62 -3.23 -7.91
N ASN A 109 -2.64 -3.95 -7.37
CA ASN A 109 -2.72 -5.41 -7.27
C ASN A 109 -3.95 -5.85 -6.44
N ALA A 110 -4.23 -5.19 -5.32
CA ALA A 110 -5.41 -5.49 -4.50
C ALA A 110 -6.73 -5.22 -5.24
N GLU A 111 -6.79 -4.15 -6.02
CA GLU A 111 -7.94 -3.83 -6.87
C GLU A 111 -8.13 -4.88 -7.97
N GLU A 112 -7.07 -5.23 -8.70
CA GLU A 112 -7.07 -6.23 -9.77
C GLU A 112 -7.47 -7.62 -9.25
N PHE A 113 -6.96 -7.99 -8.06
CA PHE A 113 -7.31 -9.23 -7.38
C PHE A 113 -8.71 -9.22 -6.77
N GLY A 114 -9.42 -8.08 -6.83
CA GLY A 114 -10.81 -7.96 -6.40
C GLY A 114 -11.02 -7.90 -4.90
N LEU A 115 -10.00 -7.54 -4.12
CA LEU A 115 -10.05 -7.60 -2.65
C LEU A 115 -11.03 -6.58 -2.05
N PHE A 116 -11.28 -5.47 -2.74
CA PHE A 116 -12.22 -4.44 -2.29
C PHE A 116 -13.69 -4.75 -2.56
N LYS A 117 -13.97 -5.82 -3.32
CA LYS A 117 -15.33 -6.20 -3.74
C LYS A 117 -15.97 -7.24 -2.81
N ASN A 118 -15.25 -7.69 -1.78
CA ASN A 118 -15.64 -8.77 -0.90
C ASN A 118 -15.35 -8.38 0.55
N ASP A 119 -16.38 -8.41 1.42
CA ASP A 119 -16.28 -7.94 2.80
C ASP A 119 -15.30 -8.78 3.63
N GLU A 120 -15.26 -10.10 3.42
CA GLU A 120 -14.29 -11.00 4.09
C GLU A 120 -12.84 -10.64 3.73
N SER A 121 -12.60 -10.26 2.47
CA SER A 121 -11.28 -9.82 2.01
C SER A 121 -10.91 -8.45 2.59
N LEU A 122 -11.87 -7.53 2.69
CA LEU A 122 -11.68 -6.24 3.35
C LEU A 122 -11.37 -6.38 4.84
N GLU A 123 -12.12 -7.23 5.56
CA GLU A 123 -11.89 -7.55 6.97
C GLU A 123 -10.51 -8.20 7.16
N ALA A 124 -10.12 -9.12 6.27
CA ALA A 124 -8.78 -9.70 6.31
C ALA A 124 -7.69 -8.63 6.12
N LEU A 125 -7.86 -7.67 5.21
CA LEU A 125 -6.90 -6.57 5.03
C LEU A 125 -6.84 -5.65 6.27
N GLU A 126 -7.97 -5.36 6.91
CA GLU A 126 -8.06 -4.56 8.13
C GLU A 126 -7.30 -5.22 9.30
N GLU A 127 -7.49 -6.53 9.48
CA GLU A 127 -6.79 -7.31 10.49
C GLU A 127 -5.31 -7.59 10.13
N GLY A 128 -4.94 -7.32 8.88
CA GLY A 128 -3.63 -7.56 8.28
C GLY A 128 -3.31 -9.06 8.12
N ARG A 129 -4.32 -9.84 7.73
CA ARG A 129 -4.23 -11.27 7.42
C ARG A 129 -4.21 -11.50 5.92
N ALA A 130 -3.59 -12.61 5.52
CA ALA A 130 -3.68 -13.11 4.16
C ALA A 130 -5.13 -13.53 3.83
N THR A 131 -5.55 -13.25 2.60
CA THR A 131 -6.86 -13.64 2.06
C THR A 131 -6.69 -14.32 0.69
N ARG A 132 -7.78 -14.86 0.13
CA ARG A 132 -7.78 -15.45 -1.21
C ARG A 132 -8.05 -14.39 -2.29
N ILE A 133 -7.37 -14.55 -3.42
CA ILE A 133 -7.58 -13.72 -4.61
C ILE A 133 -8.97 -14.02 -5.18
N ILE A 134 -9.74 -12.97 -5.47
CA ILE A 134 -11.13 -13.07 -5.90
C ILE A 134 -11.25 -13.04 -7.43
N ASN A 135 -10.40 -12.27 -8.10
CA ASN A 135 -10.44 -12.03 -9.54
C ASN A 135 -9.10 -12.35 -10.24
N GLY A 136 -9.14 -12.52 -11.56
CA GLY A 136 -7.96 -12.71 -12.40
C GLY A 136 -7.48 -14.17 -12.49
N PRO A 137 -6.30 -14.40 -13.09
CA PRO A 137 -5.81 -15.74 -13.41
C PRO A 137 -5.38 -16.55 -12.18
N TRP A 138 -5.14 -15.88 -11.04
CA TRP A 138 -4.78 -16.52 -9.75
C TRP A 138 -5.96 -16.64 -8.79
N ARG A 139 -7.21 -16.56 -9.29
CA ARG A 139 -8.40 -16.67 -8.45
C ARG A 139 -8.37 -17.94 -7.57
N GLY A 140 -8.68 -17.76 -6.29
CA GLY A 140 -8.70 -18.82 -5.28
C GLY A 140 -7.35 -19.07 -4.61
N GLU A 141 -6.27 -18.52 -5.15
CA GLU A 141 -4.93 -18.59 -4.56
C GLU A 141 -4.80 -17.68 -3.33
N LEU A 142 -3.93 -18.06 -2.39
CA LEU A 142 -3.61 -17.24 -1.23
C LEU A 142 -2.75 -16.04 -1.67
N LEU A 143 -3.19 -14.85 -1.28
CA LEU A 143 -2.39 -13.63 -1.39
C LEU A 143 -1.35 -13.60 -0.27
N VAL A 144 -0.11 -13.34 -0.63
CA VAL A 144 1.01 -13.30 0.31
C VAL A 144 1.84 -12.04 0.11
N VAL A 145 2.63 -11.69 1.12
CA VAL A 145 3.63 -10.64 1.01
C VAL A 145 4.97 -11.27 0.62
N GLY A 146 5.52 -10.82 -0.49
CA GLY A 146 6.87 -11.11 -0.94
C GLY A 146 7.80 -9.90 -0.79
N HIS A 147 8.91 -9.95 -1.53
CA HIS A 147 9.91 -8.91 -1.56
C HIS A 147 10.41 -8.67 -2.98
N PHE A 148 10.90 -7.46 -3.27
CA PHE A 148 11.57 -7.20 -4.55
C PHE A 148 13.03 -7.69 -4.53
N ILE A 149 13.73 -7.40 -3.44
CA ILE A 149 15.11 -7.85 -3.19
C ILE A 149 15.06 -8.99 -2.17
N SER A 150 15.64 -10.13 -2.54
CA SER A 150 15.68 -11.34 -1.71
C SER A 150 16.45 -11.11 -0.39
N PRO A 151 15.97 -11.66 0.74
CA PRO A 151 16.73 -11.78 1.98
C PRO A 151 18.09 -12.43 1.80
N ASP A 152 18.25 -13.33 0.82
CA ASP A 152 19.52 -14.00 0.53
C ASP A 152 20.57 -13.02 -0.01
N ILE A 153 20.11 -11.91 -0.61
CA ILE A 153 20.97 -10.84 -1.09
C ILE A 153 21.25 -9.84 0.04
N ASN A 154 20.20 -9.42 0.75
CA ASN A 154 20.30 -8.52 1.88
C ASN A 154 19.21 -8.80 2.92
N ASP A 155 19.63 -9.25 4.10
CA ASP A 155 18.75 -9.67 5.19
C ASP A 155 18.13 -8.50 5.98
N THR A 156 18.57 -7.27 5.71
CA THR A 156 18.15 -6.07 6.43
C THR A 156 17.04 -5.36 5.67
N VAL A 157 17.16 -5.25 4.35
CA VAL A 157 16.16 -4.63 3.46
C VAL A 157 14.90 -5.46 3.36
N GLN A 158 14.95 -6.76 3.66
CA GLN A 158 13.78 -7.63 3.60
C GLN A 158 12.61 -7.08 4.42
N PHE A 159 12.87 -6.43 5.55
CA PHE A 159 11.81 -5.92 6.42
C PHE A 159 11.25 -4.57 5.95
N HIS A 160 12.01 -3.82 5.17
CA HIS A 160 11.69 -2.45 4.76
C HIS A 160 10.42 -2.38 3.92
N PHE A 161 9.52 -1.45 4.24
CA PHE A 161 8.22 -1.33 3.55
C PHE A 161 8.38 -1.15 2.03
N ALA A 162 9.32 -0.30 1.61
CA ALA A 162 9.67 -0.09 0.20
C ALA A 162 10.14 -1.36 -0.55
N ASN A 163 10.45 -2.44 0.16
CA ASN A 163 10.82 -3.73 -0.41
C ASN A 163 9.70 -4.77 -0.37
N ARG A 164 8.48 -4.42 0.10
CA ARG A 164 7.38 -5.38 0.25
C ARG A 164 6.33 -5.25 -0.85
N ILE A 165 5.92 -6.38 -1.41
CA ILE A 165 4.89 -6.43 -2.44
C ILE A 165 3.88 -7.53 -2.14
N ILE A 166 2.60 -7.29 -2.44
CA ILE A 166 1.56 -8.32 -2.41
C ILE A 166 1.48 -9.02 -3.76
N LEU A 167 1.42 -10.35 -3.73
CA LEU A 167 1.35 -11.18 -4.93
C LEU A 167 0.78 -12.57 -4.62
N PRO A 168 0.35 -13.32 -5.65
CA PRO A 168 -0.08 -14.70 -5.48
C PRO A 168 1.04 -15.60 -4.95
N LYS A 169 0.70 -16.61 -4.14
CA LYS A 169 1.68 -17.54 -3.54
C LYS A 169 2.58 -18.23 -4.59
N SER A 170 2.05 -18.59 -5.74
CA SER A 170 2.75 -19.23 -6.86
C SER A 170 3.78 -18.30 -7.48
N VAL A 171 3.43 -17.02 -7.65
CA VAL A 171 4.35 -15.99 -8.12
C VAL A 171 5.46 -15.76 -7.10
N LYS A 172 5.15 -15.81 -5.80
CA LYS A 172 6.17 -15.67 -4.74
C LYS A 172 7.19 -16.80 -4.83
N ALA A 173 6.71 -18.04 -4.93
CA ALA A 173 7.57 -19.19 -5.12
C ALA A 173 8.42 -19.02 -6.39
N ALA A 174 7.81 -18.58 -7.50
CA ALA A 174 8.56 -18.33 -8.73
C ALA A 174 9.62 -17.23 -8.57
N MET A 175 9.35 -16.16 -7.83
CA MET A 175 10.32 -15.09 -7.54
C MET A 175 11.48 -15.54 -6.66
N GLU A 176 11.27 -16.53 -5.78
CA GLU A 176 12.35 -17.15 -5.01
C GLU A 176 13.32 -17.94 -5.91
N PHE A 177 12.84 -18.43 -7.07
CA PHE A 177 13.67 -19.12 -8.07
C PHE A 177 14.13 -18.22 -9.22
N ALA A 178 13.45 -17.11 -9.48
CA ALA A 178 13.72 -16.22 -10.60
C ALA A 178 14.87 -15.28 -10.26
N ASP A 179 15.91 -15.36 -11.08
CA ASP A 179 17.10 -14.52 -11.05
C ASP A 179 16.80 -13.01 -11.13
N ILE A 180 17.83 -12.21 -10.85
CA ILE A 180 17.81 -10.75 -10.86
C ILE A 180 17.29 -10.20 -12.19
N THR A 181 16.08 -9.65 -12.18
CA THR A 181 15.46 -8.99 -13.34
C THR A 181 15.91 -7.53 -13.48
N LYS A 182 15.57 -6.92 -14.63
CA LYS A 182 15.80 -5.48 -14.84
C LYS A 182 15.09 -4.64 -13.78
N ASP A 183 13.88 -5.02 -13.39
CA ASP A 183 13.09 -4.29 -12.39
C ASP A 183 13.73 -4.39 -10.99
N VAL A 184 14.25 -5.57 -10.63
CA VAL A 184 15.02 -5.76 -9.38
C VAL A 184 16.27 -4.88 -9.38
N ARG A 185 17.01 -4.83 -10.49
CA ARG A 185 18.18 -3.94 -10.64
C ARG A 185 17.81 -2.46 -10.50
N ASP A 186 16.79 -2.01 -11.22
CA ASP A 186 16.38 -0.60 -11.23
C ASP A 186 15.86 -0.17 -9.85
N ARG A 187 15.16 -1.07 -9.15
CA ARG A 187 14.71 -0.84 -7.78
C ARG A 187 15.86 -0.83 -6.79
N ALA A 188 16.85 -1.72 -6.93
CA ALA A 188 18.05 -1.72 -6.10
C ALA A 188 18.83 -0.40 -6.19
N ASP A 189 19.00 0.14 -7.40
CA ASP A 189 19.66 1.45 -7.59
C ASP A 189 18.91 2.58 -6.87
N ARG A 190 17.57 2.59 -6.96
CA ARG A 190 16.75 3.58 -6.25
C ARG A 190 16.82 3.40 -4.74
N MET A 191 16.77 2.18 -4.22
CA MET A 191 16.90 1.88 -2.80
C MET A 191 18.28 2.28 -2.26
N ARG A 192 19.35 2.13 -3.06
CA ARG A 192 20.68 2.63 -2.72
C ARG A 192 20.70 4.15 -2.62
N ARG A 193 20.10 4.87 -3.58
CA ARG A 193 20.00 6.34 -3.53
C ARG A 193 19.22 6.83 -2.29
N ALA A 194 18.21 6.08 -1.89
CA ALA A 194 17.44 6.31 -0.67
C ALA A 194 18.16 5.86 0.62
N LYS A 195 19.38 5.32 0.54
CA LYS A 195 20.16 4.77 1.68
C LYS A 195 19.48 3.61 2.42
N ILE A 196 18.54 2.92 1.77
CA ILE A 196 17.87 1.73 2.29
C ILE A 196 18.73 0.47 2.04
N LEU A 197 19.37 0.42 0.86
CA LEU A 197 20.23 -0.68 0.44
C LEU A 197 21.70 -0.26 0.49
N ASP A 198 22.57 -1.11 1.06
CA ASP A 198 24.00 -0.84 1.07
C ASP A 198 24.62 -0.99 -0.33
N VAL A 199 25.77 -0.35 -0.51
CA VAL A 199 26.47 -0.31 -1.80
C VAL A 199 26.91 -1.71 -2.24
N GLY A 200 27.36 -2.56 -1.32
CA GLY A 200 27.83 -3.91 -1.63
C GLY A 200 26.72 -4.80 -2.18
N SER A 201 25.55 -4.78 -1.54
CA SER A 201 24.37 -5.49 -2.02
C SER A 201 23.90 -4.98 -3.38
N CYS A 202 23.86 -3.65 -3.57
CA CYS A 202 23.49 -3.06 -4.85
C CYS A 202 24.45 -3.47 -5.99
N ASP A 203 25.76 -3.44 -5.73
CA ASP A 203 26.77 -3.83 -6.71
C ASP A 203 26.69 -5.32 -7.05
N SER A 204 26.40 -6.18 -6.06
CA SER A 204 26.16 -7.61 -6.27
C SER A 204 24.97 -7.84 -7.22
N ILE A 205 23.87 -7.13 -6.99
CA ILE A 205 22.67 -7.20 -7.84
C ILE A 205 22.99 -6.78 -9.28
N ILE A 206 23.68 -5.65 -9.45
CA ILE A 206 24.04 -5.13 -10.78
C ILE A 206 24.97 -6.10 -11.52
N ARG A 207 25.95 -6.69 -10.83
CA ARG A 207 26.88 -7.66 -11.44
C ARG A 207 26.14 -8.91 -11.90
N GLN A 208 25.32 -9.51 -11.05
CA GLN A 208 24.54 -10.71 -11.39
C GLN A 208 23.61 -10.45 -12.59
N TYR A 209 22.90 -9.32 -12.60
CA TYR A 209 22.08 -8.91 -13.74
C TYR A 209 22.88 -8.82 -15.05
N ASN A 210 24.05 -8.16 -15.01
CA ASN A 210 24.89 -8.02 -16.20
C ASN A 210 25.41 -9.37 -16.68
N THR A 211 25.81 -10.27 -15.77
CA THR A 211 26.23 -11.63 -16.11
C THR A 211 25.12 -12.41 -16.82
N ILE A 212 23.89 -12.41 -16.27
CA ILE A 212 22.74 -13.10 -16.88
C ILE A 212 22.40 -12.51 -18.25
N ARG A 213 22.47 -11.17 -18.36
CA ARG A 213 22.25 -10.48 -19.64
C ARG A 213 23.31 -10.86 -20.68
N GLU A 214 24.58 -10.90 -20.30
CA GLU A 214 25.65 -11.31 -21.21
C GLU A 214 25.48 -12.77 -21.66
N LEU A 215 25.16 -13.67 -20.73
CA LEU A 215 24.92 -15.08 -21.03
C LEU A 215 23.72 -15.28 -21.97
N SER A 216 22.63 -14.52 -21.77
CA SER A 216 21.45 -14.60 -22.65
C SER A 216 21.68 -13.97 -24.03
N THR A 217 22.58 -13.00 -24.18
CA THR A 217 22.94 -12.42 -25.49
C THR A 217 23.96 -13.25 -26.30
N ARG A 218 24.62 -14.22 -25.67
CA ARG A 218 25.60 -15.11 -26.34
C ARG A 218 24.99 -16.39 -26.91
N ASN A 219 23.76 -16.71 -26.53
CA ASN A 219 22.94 -17.81 -27.06
C ASN A 219 21.94 -17.29 -28.10
#